data_AF-A0A1I6MPD0-F1
#
_entry.id   AF-A0A1I6MPD0-F1
#
_cell.length_a   1.000
_cell.length_b   1.000
_cell.length_c   1.000
_cell.angle_alpha   90.00
_cell.angle_beta   90.00
_cell.angle_gamma   90.00
#
_symmetry.space_group_name_H-M   'P 1'
#
loop_
_entity.id
_entity.type
_entity.pdbx_description
1 polymer ?
#
loop_
_entity_poly.entity_id
_entity_poly.type
_entity_poly.pdbx_seq_one_letter_code
_entity_poly.pdbx_strand_id
1 'polypeptide(L)'
;MPELAIDQVDAEIIDAGDGVHIPRSWRAVVTGLPDIPGAVRARIVYDPVLRRAVAESVRVDRDGLGDEVTTTLLRDVRVQAIVQWAAARVVRIDRDGGDPELYGEYITRLRAEEGRSEEQNLREAVRLYRLGSVINDGPLKLVSEELGVSISTATRMMNRARVAGLVDEETGREVYVQAREQQLREQATGPVVGPASSGPSIGR
;
A
#
# COMPACT_ATOMS: atom_id res chain seq x y z
N MET A 1 15.96 17.15 -5.34
CA MET A 1 14.95 16.23 -4.76
C MET A 1 13.66 16.46 -5.53
N PRO A 2 12.90 15.39 -5.86
CA PRO A 2 11.60 15.54 -6.51
C PRO A 2 10.65 16.34 -5.61
N GLU A 3 9.90 17.25 -6.20
CA GLU A 3 8.86 18.01 -5.53
C GLU A 3 7.49 17.49 -5.97
N LEU A 4 6.58 17.31 -5.01
CA LEU A 4 5.21 16.85 -5.23
C LEU A 4 4.22 17.92 -4.76
N ALA A 5 3.44 18.42 -5.70
CA ALA A 5 2.28 19.26 -5.45
C ALA A 5 0.99 18.47 -5.72
N ILE A 6 -0.05 18.72 -4.91
CA ILE A 6 -1.39 18.17 -5.10
C ILE A 6 -2.33 19.31 -5.49
N ASP A 7 -3.07 19.12 -6.57
CA ASP A 7 -4.06 20.06 -7.06
C ASP A 7 -5.39 19.36 -7.37
N GLN A 8 -6.46 20.14 -7.50
CA GLN A 8 -7.79 19.67 -7.94
C GLN A 8 -8.29 18.43 -7.17
N VAL A 9 -8.21 18.48 -5.85
CA VAL A 9 -8.75 17.43 -4.98
C VAL A 9 -10.28 17.47 -5.03
N ASP A 10 -10.88 16.33 -5.33
CA ASP A 10 -12.33 16.15 -5.32
C ASP A 10 -12.88 16.39 -3.90
N ALA A 11 -14.04 17.04 -3.81
CA ALA A 11 -14.72 17.26 -2.54
C ALA A 11 -15.42 16.00 -2.03
N GLU A 12 -15.75 15.06 -2.93
CA GLU A 12 -16.31 13.76 -2.55
C GLU A 12 -15.23 12.91 -1.87
N ILE A 13 -15.45 12.62 -0.59
CA ILE A 13 -14.62 11.71 0.20
C ILE A 13 -15.28 10.33 0.22
N ILE A 14 -14.52 9.31 -0.16
CA ILE A 14 -14.93 7.92 -0.18
C ILE A 14 -14.42 7.23 1.09
N ASP A 15 -15.32 6.54 1.78
CA ASP A 15 -14.96 5.57 2.80
C ASP A 15 -14.37 4.34 2.11
N ALA A 16 -13.07 4.13 2.30
CA ALA A 16 -12.34 3.02 1.73
C ALA A 16 -12.36 1.78 2.63
N GLY A 17 -13.02 1.82 3.80
CA GLY A 17 -13.09 0.75 4.79
C GLY A 17 -12.11 0.96 5.95
N ASP A 18 -12.38 0.27 7.07
CA ASP A 18 -11.52 0.21 8.27
C ASP A 18 -11.05 1.58 8.83
N GLY A 19 -11.87 2.62 8.64
CA GLY A 19 -11.57 3.99 9.06
C GLY A 19 -10.56 4.72 8.17
N VAL A 20 -10.37 4.27 6.93
CA VAL A 20 -9.54 4.92 5.92
C VAL A 20 -10.44 5.63 4.91
N HIS A 21 -10.21 6.92 4.71
CA HIS A 21 -10.98 7.76 3.80
C HIS A 21 -10.06 8.40 2.77
N ILE A 22 -10.55 8.56 1.55
CA ILE A 22 -9.76 9.13 0.46
C ILE A 22 -10.65 9.94 -0.49
N PRO A 23 -10.19 11.07 -1.04
CA PRO A 23 -10.93 11.76 -2.09
C PRO A 23 -11.18 10.85 -3.29
N ARG A 24 -12.30 11.03 -3.97
CA ARG A 24 -12.63 10.29 -5.19
C ARG A 24 -11.55 10.45 -6.27
N SER A 25 -11.03 11.67 -6.42
CA SER A 25 -9.97 11.98 -7.37
C SER A 25 -9.11 13.16 -6.94
N TRP A 26 -7.89 13.23 -7.47
CA TRP A 26 -6.98 14.36 -7.28
C TRP A 26 -5.95 14.38 -8.41
N ARG A 27 -5.21 15.48 -8.53
CA ARG A 27 -4.07 15.58 -9.44
C ARG A 27 -2.78 15.74 -8.66
N ALA A 28 -1.75 15.08 -9.17
CA ALA A 28 -0.39 15.18 -8.68
C ALA A 28 0.48 15.80 -9.78
N VAL A 29 1.28 16.78 -9.40
CA VAL A 29 2.30 17.38 -10.26
C VAL A 29 3.65 17.13 -9.62
N VAL A 30 4.52 16.44 -10.34
CA VAL A 30 5.87 16.09 -9.89
C VAL A 30 6.90 16.75 -10.78
N THR A 31 7.83 17.46 -10.16
CA THR A 31 8.95 18.14 -10.83
C THR A 31 10.27 17.71 -10.22
N GLY A 32 11.39 17.98 -10.91
CA GLY A 32 12.73 17.66 -10.40
C GLY A 32 13.02 16.16 -10.32
N LEU A 33 12.34 15.34 -11.13
CA LEU A 33 12.67 13.94 -11.31
C LEU A 33 14.00 13.81 -12.08
N PRO A 34 14.91 12.91 -11.68
CA PRO A 34 16.13 12.64 -12.43
C PRO A 34 15.81 12.24 -13.88
N ASP A 35 16.58 12.76 -14.83
CA ASP A 35 16.51 12.42 -16.25
C ASP A 35 15.17 12.68 -16.96
N ILE A 36 14.26 13.42 -16.30
CA ILE A 36 12.98 13.85 -16.87
C ILE A 36 12.97 15.38 -16.97
N PRO A 37 13.24 15.97 -18.14
CA PRO A 37 13.07 17.41 -18.36
C PRO A 37 11.59 17.79 -18.23
N GLY A 38 11.28 18.61 -17.22
CA GLY A 38 9.96 19.20 -17.02
C GLY A 38 9.15 18.54 -15.90
N ALA A 39 7.87 18.28 -16.18
CA ALA A 39 6.89 17.89 -15.16
C ALA A 39 6.10 16.64 -15.55
N VAL A 40 5.84 15.78 -14.56
CA VAL A 40 4.91 14.66 -14.69
C VAL A 40 3.62 15.01 -13.97
N ARG A 41 2.51 14.99 -14.69
CA ARG A 41 1.17 15.21 -14.15
C ARG A 41 0.40 13.90 -14.16
N ALA A 42 -0.11 13.49 -13.02
CA ALA A 42 -0.95 12.31 -12.90
C ALA A 42 -2.34 12.71 -12.39
N ARG A 43 -3.38 12.32 -13.11
CA ARG A 43 -4.75 12.30 -12.56
C ARG A 43 -4.94 10.95 -11.86
N ILE A 44 -5.24 11.00 -10.58
CA ILE A 44 -5.34 9.83 -9.71
C ILE A 44 -6.78 9.74 -9.23
N VAL A 45 -7.30 8.52 -9.20
CA VAL A 45 -8.65 8.20 -8.73
C VAL A 45 -8.58 7.06 -7.73
N TYR A 46 -9.52 7.02 -6.79
CA TYR A 46 -9.78 5.78 -6.06
C TYR A 46 -10.64 4.87 -6.94
N ASP A 47 -10.10 3.69 -7.27
CA ASP A 47 -10.84 2.67 -8.00
C ASP A 47 -11.54 1.74 -6.99
N PRO A 48 -12.89 1.70 -6.95
CA PRO A 48 -13.62 0.89 -5.97
C PRO A 48 -13.61 -0.61 -6.29
N VAL A 49 -13.27 -1.01 -7.53
CA VAL A 49 -13.15 -2.42 -7.92
C VAL A 49 -11.79 -2.96 -7.48
N LEU A 50 -10.73 -2.18 -7.71
CA LEU A 50 -9.37 -2.49 -7.26
C LEU A 50 -9.15 -2.13 -5.78
N ARG A 51 -10.08 -1.38 -5.20
CA ARG A 51 -10.08 -0.88 -3.82
C ARG A 51 -8.78 -0.16 -3.45
N ARG A 52 -8.24 0.65 -4.38
CA ARG A 52 -6.98 1.39 -4.20
C ARG A 52 -6.87 2.61 -5.12
N ALA A 53 -5.93 3.49 -4.79
CA ALA A 53 -5.55 4.60 -5.65
C ALA A 53 -4.85 4.10 -6.93
N VAL A 54 -5.28 4.63 -8.08
CA VAL A 54 -4.72 4.32 -9.40
C VAL A 54 -4.58 5.59 -10.24
N ALA A 55 -3.57 5.62 -11.11
CA ALA A 55 -3.46 6.67 -12.11
C ALA A 55 -4.48 6.42 -13.23
N GLU A 56 -5.44 7.33 -13.38
CA GLU A 56 -6.40 7.34 -14.50
C GLU A 56 -5.72 7.86 -15.78
N SER A 57 -4.82 8.83 -15.64
CA SER A 57 -4.01 9.33 -16.75
C SER A 57 -2.67 9.89 -16.27
N VAL A 58 -1.67 9.81 -17.13
CA VAL A 58 -0.34 10.40 -16.90
C VAL A 58 0.04 11.22 -18.12
N ARG A 59 0.55 12.43 -17.87
CA ARG A 59 1.04 13.36 -18.88
C ARG A 59 2.44 13.80 -18.50
N VAL A 60 3.34 13.81 -19.48
CA VAL A 60 4.70 14.31 -19.31
C VAL A 60 4.83 15.55 -20.18
N ASP A 61 5.15 16.67 -19.54
CA ASP A 61 5.39 17.95 -20.18
C ASP A 61 6.89 18.22 -20.19
N ARG A 62 7.43 18.57 -21.37
CA ARG A 62 8.80 19.10 -21.49
C ARG A 62 8.90 20.49 -20.87
N ASP A 63 10.07 20.85 -20.36
CA ASP A 63 10.31 22.16 -19.74
C ASP A 63 10.53 23.25 -20.79
N GLY A 64 11.30 22.94 -21.85
CA GLY A 64 11.68 23.93 -22.86
C GLY A 64 11.82 23.42 -24.29
N LEU A 65 12.26 24.33 -25.17
CA LEU A 65 12.68 24.00 -26.53
C LEU A 65 13.98 23.21 -26.48
N GLY A 66 14.08 22.14 -27.28
CA GLY A 66 15.23 21.23 -27.29
C GLY A 66 15.07 20.00 -26.40
N ASP A 67 14.12 20.03 -25.46
CA ASP A 67 13.72 18.84 -24.70
C ASP A 67 12.75 17.97 -25.51
N GLU A 68 12.92 16.66 -25.38
CA GLU A 68 12.10 15.66 -26.06
C GLU A 68 11.46 14.69 -25.07
N VAL A 69 10.18 14.39 -25.29
CA VAL A 69 9.50 13.27 -24.63
C VAL A 69 9.74 12.02 -25.46
N THR A 70 10.68 11.19 -25.01
CA THR A 70 11.06 9.95 -25.70
C THR A 70 10.45 8.71 -25.02
N THR A 71 10.43 7.59 -25.72
CA THR A 71 9.96 6.31 -25.14
C THR A 71 10.85 5.83 -23.99
N THR A 72 12.15 6.13 -24.03
CA THR A 72 13.07 5.87 -22.92
C THR A 72 12.68 6.66 -21.68
N LEU A 73 12.47 7.97 -21.83
CA LEU A 73 12.00 8.83 -20.73
C LEU A 73 10.68 8.32 -20.13
N LEU A 74 9.71 7.98 -20.98
CA LEU A 74 8.42 7.45 -20.51
C LEU A 74 8.55 6.15 -19.71
N ARG A 75 9.53 5.30 -20.02
CA ARG A 75 9.80 4.07 -19.28
C ARG A 75 10.37 4.34 -17.88
N ASP A 76 11.10 5.45 -17.72
CA ASP A 76 11.73 5.80 -16.45
C ASP A 76 10.76 6.50 -15.47
N VAL A 77 9.61 6.99 -15.97
CA VAL A 77 8.54 7.54 -15.12
C VAL A 77 7.97 6.45 -14.21
N ARG A 78 8.28 6.53 -12.92
CA ARG A 78 7.76 5.64 -11.87
C ARG A 78 6.35 6.04 -11.45
N VAL A 79 5.36 5.79 -12.31
CA VAL A 79 3.94 6.14 -12.05
C VAL A 79 3.45 5.62 -10.70
N GLN A 80 3.80 4.38 -10.34
CA GLN A 80 3.41 3.79 -9.06
C GLN A 80 3.92 4.60 -7.87
N ALA A 81 5.16 5.09 -7.89
CA ALA A 81 5.72 5.91 -6.82
C ALA A 81 5.00 7.26 -6.72
N ILE A 82 4.66 7.87 -7.85
CA ILE A 82 3.87 9.11 -7.89
C ILE A 82 2.49 8.89 -7.25
N VAL A 83 1.81 7.80 -7.60
CA VAL A 83 0.52 7.43 -7.00
C VAL A 83 0.64 7.24 -5.50
N GLN A 84 1.63 6.48 -5.03
CA GLN A 84 1.87 6.23 -3.61
C GLN A 84 2.08 7.54 -2.83
N TRP A 85 3.01 8.39 -3.29
CA TRP A 85 3.33 9.65 -2.62
C TRP A 85 2.13 10.60 -2.60
N ALA A 86 1.39 10.67 -3.71
CA ALA A 86 0.22 11.54 -3.82
C ALA A 86 -0.94 11.04 -2.96
N ALA A 87 -1.22 9.74 -2.96
CA ALA A 87 -2.26 9.13 -2.13
C ALA A 87 -1.97 9.36 -0.63
N ALA A 88 -0.72 9.17 -0.20
CA ALA A 88 -0.29 9.43 1.17
C ALA A 88 -0.49 10.90 1.62
N ARG A 89 -0.51 11.86 0.68
CA ARG A 89 -0.75 13.29 0.98
C ARG A 89 -2.23 13.63 1.18
N VAL A 90 -3.15 12.83 0.67
CA VAL A 90 -4.59 13.14 0.66
C VAL A 90 -5.44 12.18 1.50
N VAL A 91 -4.92 11.00 1.80
CA VAL A 91 -5.61 10.00 2.62
C VAL A 91 -5.85 10.54 4.03
N ARG A 92 -7.03 10.24 4.56
CA ARG A 92 -7.52 10.62 5.87
C ARG A 92 -7.80 9.36 6.68
N ILE A 93 -7.49 9.39 7.96
CA ILE A 93 -7.63 8.25 8.85
C ILE A 93 -8.49 8.66 10.03
N ASP A 94 -9.53 7.87 10.31
CA ASP A 94 -10.43 8.14 11.42
C ASP A 94 -9.70 8.13 12.76
N ARG A 95 -10.08 9.11 13.57
CA ARG A 95 -9.66 9.24 14.96
C ARG A 95 -10.86 9.07 15.86
N ASP A 96 -10.71 8.29 16.92
CA ASP A 96 -11.78 8.09 17.88
C ASP A 96 -12.18 9.43 18.52
N GLY A 97 -13.40 9.90 18.19
CA GLY A 97 -14.00 11.10 18.76
C GLY A 97 -13.43 12.43 18.27
N GLY A 98 -12.74 12.47 17.13
CA GLY A 98 -12.15 13.70 16.58
C GLY A 98 -12.15 13.78 15.06
N ASP A 99 -11.56 14.85 14.53
CA ASP A 99 -11.39 15.04 13.08
C ASP A 99 -10.41 14.00 12.50
N PRO A 100 -10.63 13.53 11.26
CA PRO A 100 -9.72 12.61 10.60
C PRO A 100 -8.30 13.16 10.44
N GLU A 101 -7.32 12.33 10.78
CA GLU A 101 -5.89 12.66 10.73
C GLU A 101 -5.33 12.46 9.31
N LEU A 102 -4.32 13.25 8.94
CA LEU A 102 -3.52 12.96 7.75
C LEU A 102 -2.59 11.76 8.01
N TYR A 103 -2.14 11.10 6.94
CA TYR A 103 -1.18 9.97 7.00
C TYR A 103 0.00 10.24 7.96
N GLY A 104 0.69 11.37 7.79
CA GLY A 104 1.87 11.68 8.60
C GLY A 104 1.54 11.86 10.08
N GLU A 105 0.41 12.51 10.40
CA GLU A 105 -0.05 12.74 11.77
C GLU A 105 -0.41 11.43 12.45
N TYR A 106 -1.15 10.58 11.74
CA TYR A 106 -1.53 9.23 12.19
C TYR A 106 -0.30 8.38 12.52
N ILE A 107 0.67 8.31 11.62
CA ILE A 107 1.91 7.52 11.82
C ILE A 107 2.74 8.09 12.97
N THR A 108 2.88 9.42 13.07
CA THR A 108 3.59 10.05 14.19
C THR A 108 2.92 9.74 15.53
N ARG A 109 1.59 9.85 15.61
CA ARG A 109 0.83 9.50 16.82
C ARG A 109 1.01 8.03 17.19
N LEU A 110 0.83 7.13 16.22
CA LEU A 110 0.94 5.69 16.41
C LEU A 110 2.30 5.28 16.98
N ARG A 111 3.38 5.90 16.50
CA ARG A 111 4.75 5.65 16.96
C ARG A 111 5.03 6.23 18.34
N ALA A 112 4.37 7.33 18.70
CA ALA A 112 4.51 7.97 20.01
C ALA A 112 3.70 7.28 21.11
N GLU A 113 2.68 6.51 20.75
CA GLU A 113 1.80 5.83 21.70
C GLU A 113 2.42 4.53 22.23
N GLU A 114 2.91 4.61 23.48
CA GLU A 114 3.43 3.47 24.23
C GLU A 114 2.33 2.74 25.01
N GLY A 115 2.53 1.44 25.26
CA GLY A 115 1.66 0.65 26.15
C GLY A 115 0.31 0.22 25.55
N ARG A 116 0.14 0.28 24.22
CA ARG A 116 -1.05 -0.21 23.52
C ARG A 116 -1.37 -1.66 23.88
N SER A 117 -2.64 -1.91 24.20
CA SER A 117 -3.14 -3.26 24.44
C SER A 117 -3.08 -4.12 23.17
N GLU A 118 -3.19 -5.44 23.33
CA GLU A 118 -3.23 -6.34 22.18
C GLU A 118 -4.41 -6.05 21.23
N GLU A 119 -5.58 -5.73 21.79
CA GLU A 119 -6.77 -5.38 21.01
C GLU A 119 -6.60 -4.06 20.25
N GLN A 120 -5.97 -3.06 20.88
CA GLN A 120 -5.63 -1.80 20.20
C GLN A 120 -4.64 -2.04 19.06
N ASN A 121 -3.59 -2.82 19.29
CA ASN A 121 -2.64 -3.19 18.24
C ASN A 121 -3.30 -3.96 17.09
N LEU A 122 -4.31 -4.77 17.39
CA LEU A 122 -5.07 -5.48 16.37
C LEU A 122 -5.90 -4.53 15.51
N ARG A 123 -6.60 -3.56 16.12
CA ARG A 123 -7.33 -2.51 15.40
C ARG A 123 -6.41 -1.66 14.53
N GLU A 124 -5.25 -1.25 15.06
CA GLU A 124 -4.28 -0.46 14.28
C GLU A 124 -3.66 -1.28 13.14
N ALA A 125 -3.44 -2.59 13.31
CA ALA A 125 -3.00 -3.46 12.22
C ALA A 125 -4.01 -3.52 11.08
N VAL A 126 -5.31 -3.59 11.38
CA VAL A 126 -6.36 -3.57 10.35
C VAL A 126 -6.34 -2.26 9.57
N ARG A 127 -6.32 -1.14 10.28
CA ARG A 127 -6.29 0.20 9.69
C ARG A 127 -5.04 0.43 8.84
N LEU A 128 -3.86 0.04 9.33
CA LEU A 128 -2.60 0.09 8.57
C LEU A 128 -2.63 -0.80 7.33
N TYR A 129 -3.17 -2.01 7.44
CA TYR A 129 -3.30 -2.91 6.29
C TYR A 129 -4.18 -2.28 5.21
N ARG A 130 -5.32 -1.73 5.61
CA ARG A 130 -6.22 -1.05 4.69
C ARG A 130 -5.57 0.18 4.09
N LEU A 131 -4.92 1.00 4.90
CA LEU A 131 -4.17 2.18 4.48
C LEU A 131 -3.13 1.84 3.42
N GLY A 132 -2.29 0.82 3.67
CA GLY A 132 -1.30 0.35 2.71
C GLY A 132 -1.93 -0.12 1.40
N SER A 133 -3.07 -0.83 1.49
CA SER A 133 -3.82 -1.27 0.30
C SER A 133 -4.32 -0.07 -0.52
N VAL A 134 -4.90 0.93 0.15
CA VAL A 134 -5.46 2.14 -0.47
C VAL A 134 -4.37 2.98 -1.14
N ILE A 135 -3.24 3.21 -0.48
CA ILE A 135 -2.14 4.04 -1.03
C ILE A 135 -1.18 3.25 -1.91
N ASN A 136 -1.44 1.96 -2.15
CA ASN A 136 -0.60 1.08 -2.95
C ASN A 136 0.80 0.83 -2.34
N ASP A 137 0.93 0.91 -1.02
CA ASP A 137 2.15 0.61 -0.27
C ASP A 137 1.96 -0.70 0.50
N GLY A 138 2.80 -1.70 0.22
CA GLY A 138 2.59 -3.12 0.57
C GLY A 138 1.87 -3.32 1.92
N PRO A 139 0.61 -3.80 1.95
CA PRO A 139 -0.25 -3.74 3.15
C PRO A 139 0.37 -4.36 4.40
N LEU A 140 0.85 -5.61 4.30
CA LEU A 140 1.51 -6.31 5.41
C LEU A 140 2.87 -5.70 5.75
N LYS A 141 3.55 -5.09 4.77
CA LYS A 141 4.81 -4.40 4.98
C LYS A 141 4.59 -3.15 5.83
N LEU A 142 3.58 -2.35 5.51
CA LEU A 142 3.23 -1.16 6.29
C LEU A 142 2.86 -1.53 7.74
N VAL A 143 2.04 -2.57 7.94
CA VAL A 143 1.74 -3.10 9.29
C VAL A 143 3.02 -3.50 10.03
N SER A 144 3.91 -4.24 9.37
CA SER A 144 5.16 -4.72 9.95
C SER A 144 6.08 -3.58 10.37
N GLU A 145 6.27 -2.60 9.49
CA GLU A 145 7.16 -1.45 9.72
C GLU A 145 6.62 -0.53 10.82
N GLU A 146 5.32 -0.20 10.78
CA GLU A 146 4.74 0.79 11.68
C GLU A 146 4.39 0.23 13.07
N LEU A 147 4.22 -1.08 13.21
CA LEU A 147 4.05 -1.74 14.51
C LEU A 147 5.34 -2.38 15.03
N GLY A 148 6.45 -2.33 14.29
CA GLY A 148 7.73 -2.91 14.71
C GLY A 148 7.69 -4.42 14.89
N VAL A 149 6.86 -5.13 14.12
CA VAL A 149 6.70 -6.59 14.18
C VAL A 149 7.19 -7.23 12.88
N SER A 150 7.50 -8.53 12.89
CA SER A 150 7.82 -9.24 11.65
C SER A 150 6.61 -9.38 10.72
N ILE A 151 6.84 -9.48 9.41
CA ILE A 151 5.78 -9.73 8.41
C ILE A 151 4.91 -10.93 8.79
N SER A 152 5.51 -12.04 9.26
CA SER A 152 4.73 -13.22 9.67
C SER A 152 3.82 -12.93 10.89
N THR A 153 4.25 -12.04 11.78
CA THR A 153 3.45 -11.57 12.91
C THR A 153 2.31 -10.67 12.43
N ALA A 154 2.58 -9.73 11.51
CA ALA A 154 1.56 -8.91 10.87
C ALA A 154 0.49 -9.78 10.18
N THR A 155 0.89 -10.82 9.45
CA THR A 155 -0.05 -11.80 8.85
C THR A 155 -0.90 -12.51 9.90
N ARG A 156 -0.29 -12.95 11.02
CA ARG A 156 -1.03 -13.57 12.13
C ARG A 156 -2.00 -12.59 12.77
N MET A 157 -1.63 -11.33 12.93
CA MET A 157 -2.52 -10.27 13.42
C MET A 157 -3.73 -10.11 12.50
N MET A 158 -3.53 -9.94 11.19
CA MET A 158 -4.64 -9.82 10.24
C MET A 158 -5.57 -11.04 10.24
N ASN A 159 -5.02 -12.25 10.34
CA ASN A 159 -5.83 -13.46 10.48
C ASN A 159 -6.67 -13.46 11.76
N ARG A 160 -6.11 -13.03 12.89
CA ARG A 160 -6.86 -12.91 14.15
C ARG A 160 -7.93 -11.84 14.08
N ALA A 161 -7.61 -10.68 13.51
CA ALA A 161 -8.57 -9.60 13.31
C ALA A 161 -9.77 -10.06 12.48
N ARG A 162 -9.51 -10.80 11.39
CA ARG A 162 -10.55 -11.40 10.55
C ARG A 162 -11.43 -12.38 11.33
N VAL A 163 -10.84 -13.28 12.12
CA VAL A 163 -11.58 -14.24 12.95
C VAL A 163 -12.41 -13.51 14.03
N ALA A 164 -11.90 -12.39 14.55
CA ALA A 164 -12.59 -11.55 15.51
C ALA A 164 -13.66 -10.63 14.90
N GLY A 165 -13.85 -10.63 13.57
CA GLY A 165 -14.81 -9.76 12.88
C GLY A 165 -14.46 -8.27 12.92
N LEU A 166 -13.18 -7.94 13.10
CA LEU A 166 -12.69 -6.55 13.21
C LEU A 166 -12.33 -5.92 11.85
N VAL A 167 -12.34 -6.73 10.79
CA VAL A 167 -12.00 -6.30 9.43
C VAL A 167 -13.30 -6.18 8.65
N ASP A 168 -13.45 -5.13 7.84
CA ASP A 168 -14.57 -5.04 6.91
C ASP A 168 -14.62 -6.28 5.99
N GLU A 169 -15.82 -6.69 5.56
CA GLU A 169 -16.02 -7.97 4.88
C GLU A 169 -15.18 -8.10 3.60
N GLU A 170 -15.01 -7.00 2.88
CA GLU A 170 -14.29 -6.96 1.61
C GLU A 170 -12.77 -7.04 1.84
N THR A 171 -12.25 -6.27 2.79
CA THR A 171 -10.84 -6.37 3.22
C THR A 171 -10.53 -7.75 3.79
N GLY A 172 -11.47 -8.36 4.53
CA GLY A 172 -11.33 -9.72 5.04
C GLY A 172 -11.16 -10.76 3.93
N ARG A 173 -11.86 -10.60 2.79
CA ARG A 173 -11.71 -11.46 1.60
C ARG A 173 -10.37 -11.22 0.90
N GLU A 174 -9.93 -9.98 0.76
CA GLU A 174 -8.63 -9.61 0.17
C GLU A 174 -7.46 -10.27 0.91
N VAL A 175 -7.44 -10.12 2.25
CA VAL A 175 -6.42 -10.72 3.13
C VAL A 175 -6.36 -12.23 2.92
N TYR A 176 -7.51 -12.91 2.85
CA TYR A 176 -7.58 -14.35 2.65
C TYR A 176 -6.97 -14.78 1.30
N VAL A 177 -7.33 -14.08 0.21
CA VAL A 177 -6.78 -14.37 -1.13
C VAL A 177 -5.27 -14.19 -1.13
N GLN A 178 -4.76 -13.07 -0.60
CA GLN A 178 -3.32 -12.81 -0.54
C GLN A 178 -2.56 -13.83 0.30
N ALA A 179 -3.08 -14.18 1.49
CA ALA A 179 -2.46 -15.18 2.35
C ALA A 179 -2.40 -16.55 1.67
N ARG A 180 -3.45 -16.93 0.94
CA ARG A 180 -3.49 -18.17 0.16
C ARG A 180 -2.48 -18.15 -0.99
N GLU A 181 -2.38 -17.05 -1.72
CA GLU A 181 -1.38 -16.90 -2.79
C GLU A 181 0.04 -16.97 -2.25
N GLN A 182 0.31 -16.34 -1.11
CA GLN A 182 1.62 -16.40 -0.46
C GLN A 182 1.97 -17.83 -0.04
N GLN A 183 1.04 -18.57 0.58
CA GLN A 183 1.25 -19.97 0.92
C GLN A 183 1.55 -20.84 -0.31
N LEU A 184 0.82 -20.61 -1.42
CA LEU A 184 1.07 -21.33 -2.67
C LEU A 184 2.44 -20.99 -3.26
N ARG A 185 2.88 -19.73 -3.20
CA ARG A 185 4.24 -19.33 -3.61
C ARG A 185 5.30 -20.01 -2.75
N GLU A 186 5.15 -19.97 -1.43
CA GLU A 186 6.08 -20.62 -0.49
C GLU A 186 6.15 -22.14 -0.71
N GLN A 187 5.04 -22.80 -1.03
CA GLN A 187 5.01 -24.22 -1.42
C GLN A 187 5.67 -24.48 -2.78
N ALA A 188 5.53 -23.56 -3.74
CA ALA A 188 6.15 -23.67 -5.06
C ALA A 188 7.66 -23.36 -5.04
N THR A 189 8.13 -22.54 -4.10
CA THR A 189 9.55 -22.17 -3.93
C THR A 189 10.25 -22.89 -2.79
N GLY A 190 9.55 -23.80 -2.09
CA GLY A 190 10.14 -24.62 -1.02
C GLY A 190 11.13 -25.64 -1.59
N PRO A 191 12.15 -26.07 -0.82
CA PRO A 191 13.08 -27.09 -1.27
C PRO A 191 12.31 -28.38 -1.59
N VAL A 192 12.41 -28.83 -2.84
CA VAL A 192 11.88 -30.14 -3.26
C VAL A 192 12.66 -31.21 -2.50
N VAL A 193 12.10 -31.70 -1.39
CA VAL A 193 12.58 -32.93 -0.76
C VAL A 193 12.08 -34.07 -1.64
N GLY A 194 12.89 -34.43 -2.64
CA GLY A 194 12.66 -35.63 -3.43
C GLY A 194 12.65 -36.87 -2.51
N PRO A 195 11.90 -37.92 -2.85
CA PRO A 195 11.84 -39.12 -2.02
C PRO A 195 13.24 -39.73 -1.91
N ALA A 196 13.76 -39.83 -0.68
CA ALA A 196 14.98 -40.57 -0.40
C ALA A 196 14.76 -42.05 -0.74
N SER A 197 15.30 -42.50 -1.86
CA SER A 197 15.35 -43.92 -2.20
C SER A 197 16.40 -44.60 -1.31
N SER A 198 15.97 -45.06 -0.13
CA SER A 198 16.75 -46.02 0.65
C SER A 198 16.55 -47.40 0.02
N GLY A 199 17.47 -47.80 -0.85
CA GLY A 199 17.58 -49.16 -1.35
C GLY A 199 18.55 -49.96 -0.48
N PRO A 200 18.21 -51.19 -0.04
CA PRO A 200 19.15 -52.05 0.68
C PRO A 200 20.09 -52.72 -0.33
N SER A 201 21.37 -52.88 0.03
CA SER A 201 22.25 -53.81 -0.66
C SER A 201 22.82 -54.81 0.35
N ILE A 202 22.32 -56.05 0.23
CA ILE A 202 22.93 -57.27 0.78
C ILE A 202 23.97 -57.79 -0.22
N GLY A 203 25.12 -58.24 0.29
CA GLY A 203 26.03 -59.17 -0.38
C GLY A 203 27.27 -58.49 -0.99
N ARG A 204 28.49 -59.00 -0.83
CA ARG A 204 28.97 -60.30 -0.31
C ARG A 204 30.41 -60.12 0.17
#